data_AF-A0A963RA89-F1
#
_entry.id   AF-A0A963RA89-F1
#
_cell.length_a   1.000
_cell.length_b   1.000
_cell.length_c   1.000
_cell.angle_alpha   90.00
_cell.angle_beta   90.00
_cell.angle_gamma   90.00
#
_symmetry.space_group_name_H-M   'P 1'
#
loop_
_entity.id
_entity.type
_entity.pdbx_description
1 polymer ?
#
loop_
_entity_poly.entity_id
_entity_poly.type
_entity_poly.pdbx_seq_one_letter_code
_entity_poly.pdbx_strand_id
1 'polypeptide(L)'
;CIGHVGPEAAEGGPIGLVEDGDIISIDAEKGTIELEVDDAVLAERRKAWKPRGTNYNSGVLWRYAQNVGPARRGAVTHPGAKAETHVYADI
;
A
#
# COMPACT_ATOMS: atom_id res chain seq x y z
N CYS A 1 -8.62 -7.43 -13.50
CA CYS A 1 -7.70 -6.37 -13.03
C CYS A 1 -7.67 -6.43 -11.51
N ILE A 2 -6.48 -6.42 -10.90
CA ILE A 2 -6.30 -6.41 -9.44
C ILE A 2 -5.66 -5.06 -9.07
N GLY A 3 -6.21 -4.38 -8.07
CA GLY A 3 -5.73 -3.07 -7.60
C GLY A 3 -5.81 -2.98 -6.08
N HIS A 4 -5.35 -1.86 -5.52
CA HIS A 4 -5.32 -1.61 -4.07
C HIS A 4 -4.57 -2.67 -3.25
N VAL A 5 -3.56 -3.31 -3.86
CA VAL A 5 -2.70 -4.27 -3.17
C VAL A 5 -1.95 -3.54 -2.04
N GLY A 6 -2.07 -4.07 -0.82
CA GLY A 6 -1.53 -3.47 0.39
C GLY A 6 -0.90 -4.52 1.31
N PRO A 7 0.17 -4.20 2.06
CA PRO A 7 0.87 -2.92 2.11
C PRO A 7 1.49 -2.54 0.76
N GLU A 8 1.50 -1.25 0.45
CA GLU A 8 1.94 -0.77 -0.86
C GLU A 8 3.47 -0.85 -1.02
N ALA A 9 3.95 -0.79 -2.27
CA ALA A 9 5.38 -0.84 -2.56
C ALA A 9 6.17 0.31 -1.89
N ALA A 10 5.53 1.48 -1.70
CA ALA A 10 6.15 2.63 -1.05
C ALA A 10 6.39 2.40 0.46
N GLU A 11 5.59 1.55 1.10
CA GLU A 11 5.74 1.15 2.51
C GLU A 11 6.60 -0.12 2.68
N GLY A 12 7.16 -0.67 1.60
CA GLY A 12 7.95 -1.90 1.65
C GLY A 12 7.10 -3.16 1.77
N GLY A 13 5.86 -3.11 1.30
CA GLY A 13 5.02 -4.30 1.16
C GLY A 13 5.59 -5.32 0.16
N PRO A 14 5.11 -6.57 0.17
CA PRO A 14 5.63 -7.65 -0.69
C PRO A 14 5.63 -7.31 -2.17
N ILE A 15 4.64 -6.53 -2.65
CA ILE A 15 4.57 -6.05 -4.03
C ILE A 15 5.77 -5.18 -4.45
N GLY A 16 6.46 -4.55 -3.50
CA GLY A 16 7.70 -3.80 -3.74
C GLY A 16 8.97 -4.66 -3.81
N LEU A 17 8.86 -5.98 -3.59
CA LEU A 17 9.98 -6.94 -3.59
C LEU A 17 9.92 -7.93 -4.77
N VAL A 18 8.94 -7.76 -5.65
CA VAL A 18 8.79 -8.58 -6.86
C VAL A 18 9.89 -8.22 -7.85
N GLU A 19 10.51 -9.25 -8.44
CA GLU A 19 11.51 -9.12 -9.49
C GLU A 19 11.03 -9.80 -10.78
N ASP A 20 11.61 -9.42 -11.91
CA ASP A 20 11.28 -10.02 -13.20
C ASP A 20 11.59 -11.52 -13.19
N GLY A 21 10.59 -12.32 -13.58
CA GLY A 21 10.68 -13.79 -13.61
C GLY A 21 10.11 -14.49 -12.38
N ASP A 22 9.70 -13.76 -11.33
CA ASP A 22 8.97 -14.35 -10.21
C ASP A 22 7.62 -14.92 -10.66
N ILE A 23 7.21 -16.04 -10.07
CA ILE A 23 5.92 -16.67 -10.32
C ILE A 23 4.88 -16.09 -9.35
N ILE A 24 3.73 -15.68 -9.90
CA ILE A 24 2.60 -15.19 -9.12
C ILE A 24 1.39 -16.05 -9.43
N SER A 25 0.88 -16.73 -8.39
CA SER A 25 -0.35 -17.51 -8.46
C SER A 25 -1.54 -16.62 -8.07
N ILE A 26 -2.60 -16.66 -8.88
CA ILE A 26 -3.83 -15.90 -8.66
C ILE A 26 -5.00 -16.86 -8.75
N ASP A 27 -5.72 -17.00 -7.65
CA ASP A 27 -6.95 -17.80 -7.58
C ASP A 27 -8.13 -16.89 -7.23
N ALA A 28 -8.95 -16.59 -8.23
CA ALA A 28 -10.10 -15.71 -8.07
C ALA A 28 -11.26 -16.38 -7.30
N GLU A 29 -11.35 -17.72 -7.31
CA GLU A 29 -12.40 -18.44 -6.59
C GLU A 29 -12.09 -18.49 -5.09
N LYS A 30 -10.82 -18.71 -4.73
CA LYS A 30 -10.35 -18.63 -3.33
C LYS A 30 -10.08 -17.21 -2.86
N GLY A 31 -9.92 -16.26 -3.79
CA GLY A 31 -9.57 -14.88 -3.48
C GLY A 31 -8.12 -14.72 -3.00
N THR A 32 -7.19 -15.55 -3.48
CA THR A 32 -5.77 -15.50 -3.11
C THR A 32 -4.90 -14.94 -4.22
N ILE A 33 -3.82 -14.28 -3.80
CA ILE A 33 -2.72 -13.85 -4.65
C ILE A 33 -1.43 -14.18 -3.90
N GLU A 34 -0.61 -15.04 -4.47
CA GLU A 34 0.58 -15.60 -3.83
C GLU A 34 1.79 -15.36 -4.72
N LEU A 35 2.85 -14.79 -4.12
CA LEU A 35 4.16 -14.68 -4.75
C LEU A 35 4.93 -15.95 -4.40
N GLU A 36 5.19 -16.80 -5.39
CA GLU A 36 5.86 -18.10 -5.21
C GLU A 36 7.38 -17.91 -5.11
N VAL A 37 7.79 -17.19 -4.06
CA VAL A 37 9.19 -16.92 -3.73
C VAL A 37 9.39 -17.28 -2.25
N ASP A 38 10.47 -18.01 -1.96
CA ASP A 38 10.80 -18.39 -0.59
C ASP A 38 10.90 -17.17 0.34
N ASP A 39 10.38 -17.31 1.56
CA ASP A 39 10.42 -16.26 2.59
C ASP A 39 11.85 -15.78 2.89
N ALA A 40 12.84 -16.67 2.77
CA ALA A 40 14.25 -16.33 2.93
C ALA A 40 14.73 -15.36 1.85
N VAL A 41 14.32 -15.56 0.60
CA VAL A 41 14.66 -14.66 -0.52
C VAL A 41 13.97 -13.32 -0.36
N LEU A 42 12.68 -13.32 0.02
CA LEU A 42 11.95 -12.08 0.30
C LEU A 42 12.55 -11.30 1.47
N ALA A 43 13.06 -12.00 2.50
CA ALA A 43 13.76 -11.38 3.61
C ALA A 43 15.08 -10.73 3.16
N GLU A 44 15.87 -11.37 2.28
CA GLU A 44 17.07 -10.77 1.70
C GLU A 44 16.74 -9.56 0.83
N ARG A 45 15.74 -9.67 -0.07
CA ARG A 45 15.30 -8.55 -0.90
C ARG A 45 14.83 -7.37 -0.05
N ARG A 46 14.14 -7.63 1.07
CA ARG A 46 13.70 -6.59 2.01
C ARG A 46 14.86 -5.84 2.66
N LYS A 47 16.03 -6.46 2.87
CA LYS A 47 17.22 -5.76 3.39
C LYS A 47 17.79 -4.77 2.38
N ALA A 48 17.66 -5.05 1.09
CA ALA A 48 18.10 -4.17 0.01
C ALA A 48 17.07 -3.09 -0.33
N TRP A 49 15.81 -3.28 0.07
CA TRP A 49 14.72 -2.35 -0.23
C TRP A 49 14.97 -0.98 0.41
N LYS A 50 14.74 0.07 -0.39
CA LYS A 50 14.77 1.47 0.05
C LYS A 50 13.56 2.20 -0.49
N PRO A 51 12.89 3.03 0.33
CA PRO A 51 11.77 3.82 -0.15
C PRO A 51 12.23 4.73 -1.27
N ARG A 52 11.42 4.80 -2.34
CA ARG A 52 11.67 5.72 -3.45
C ARG A 52 11.46 7.15 -2.98
N GLY A 53 12.45 8.01 -3.23
CA GLY A 53 12.29 9.45 -3.00
C GLY A 53 11.21 10.04 -3.90
N THR A 54 10.49 11.04 -3.39
CA THR A 54 9.54 11.81 -4.18
C THR A 54 10.16 13.14 -4.60
N ASN A 55 9.75 13.68 -5.75
CA ASN A 55 10.12 15.04 -6.16
C ASN A 55 9.23 16.11 -5.50
N TYR A 56 8.19 15.68 -4.78
CA TYR A 56 7.19 16.53 -4.15
C TYR A 56 7.48 16.63 -2.66
N ASN A 57 8.56 17.33 -2.33
CA ASN A 57 9.05 17.47 -0.96
C ASN A 57 8.37 18.62 -0.19
N SER A 58 7.36 19.26 -0.78
CA SER A 58 6.52 20.29 -0.15
C SER A 58 5.15 20.38 -0.84
N GLY A 59 4.28 21.26 -0.33
CA GLY A 59 2.95 21.50 -0.91
C GLY A 59 1.94 20.39 -0.64
N VAL A 60 0.88 20.35 -1.45
CA VAL A 60 -0.29 19.49 -1.18
C VAL A 60 0.03 18.00 -1.29
N LEU A 61 0.87 17.60 -2.25
CA LEU A 61 1.24 16.20 -2.45
C LEU A 61 2.12 15.66 -1.32
N TRP A 62 3.07 16.48 -0.84
CA TRP A 62 3.84 16.17 0.34
C TRP A 62 2.92 15.94 1.54
N ARG A 63 2.00 16.88 1.81
CA ARG A 63 1.03 16.78 2.92
C ARG A 63 0.13 15.55 2.79
N TYR A 64 -0.31 15.22 1.57
CA TYR A 64 -1.09 14.02 1.31
C TYR A 64 -0.32 12.76 1.68
N ALA A 65 0.93 12.63 1.21
CA ALA A 65 1.78 11.48 1.49
C ALA A 65 2.08 11.29 3.00
N GLN A 66 2.08 12.37 3.79
CA GLN A 66 2.23 12.27 5.26
C GLN A 66 0.97 11.76 5.97
N ASN A 67 -0.21 11.97 5.39
CA ASN A 67 -1.49 11.80 6.09
C ASN A 67 -2.36 10.64 5.57
N VAL A 68 -2.14 10.22 4.32
CA VAL A 68 -2.99 9.21 3.67
C VAL A 68 -2.84 7.86 4.37
N GLY A 69 -3.97 7.25 4.71
CA GLY A 69 -4.03 5.90 5.26
C GLY A 69 -4.00 4.81 4.17
N PRO A 70 -3.99 3.53 4.57
CA PRO A 70 -3.92 2.42 3.63
C PRO A 70 -5.21 2.30 2.78
N ALA A 71 -5.06 1.85 1.54
CA ALA A 71 -6.18 1.69 0.59
C ALA A 71 -7.30 0.78 1.12
N ARG A 72 -6.97 -0.30 1.85
CA ARG A 72 -7.97 -1.19 2.49
C ARG A 72 -8.88 -0.47 3.50
N ARG A 73 -8.47 0.68 4.02
CA ARG A 73 -9.26 1.55 4.93
C ARG A 73 -9.83 2.78 4.21
N GLY A 74 -9.82 2.80 2.88
CA GLY A 74 -10.39 3.87 2.07
C GLY A 74 -9.46 5.06 1.79
N ALA A 75 -8.14 4.92 2.04
CA ALA A 75 -7.14 5.96 1.76
C ALA A 75 -7.49 7.34 2.36
N VAL A 76 -8.08 7.34 3.56
CA VAL A 76 -8.51 8.57 4.24
C VAL A 76 -7.30 9.39 4.69
N THR A 77 -7.41 10.72 4.65
CA THR A 77 -6.39 11.68 5.11
C THR A 77 -6.75 12.34 6.44
N HIS A 78 -7.78 11.82 7.10
CA HIS A 78 -8.36 12.30 8.34
C HIS A 78 -8.73 11.08 9.22
N PRO A 79 -9.08 11.27 10.51
CA PRO A 79 -9.40 10.16 11.43
C PRO A 79 -10.59 9.27 11.03
N GLY A 80 -11.29 9.60 9.94
CA GLY A 80 -12.50 8.92 9.48
C GLY A 80 -13.74 9.33 10.26
N ALA A 81 -14.91 8.88 9.78
CA ALA A 81 -16.20 9.27 10.34
C ALA A 81 -16.50 8.67 11.73
N LYS A 82 -15.70 7.71 12.21
CA LYS A 82 -15.92 7.07 13.53
C LYS A 82 -15.82 8.05 14.70
N ALA A 83 -15.00 9.10 14.54
CA ALA A 83 -14.81 10.14 15.54
C ALA A 83 -15.60 11.42 15.21
N GLU A 84 -16.39 11.41 14.13
CA GLU A 84 -17.18 12.57 13.70
C GLU A 84 -18.33 12.78 14.68
N THR A 85 -18.57 14.04 15.06
CA THR A 85 -19.65 14.38 16.00
C THR A 85 -20.87 14.94 15.31
N HIS A 86 -20.69 15.52 14.12
CA HIS A 86 -21.75 16.17 13.34
C HIS A 86 -21.46 15.98 11.84
N VAL A 87 -22.47 15.71 11.04
CA VAL A 87 -22.32 15.68 9.58
C VAL A 87 -22.54 17.09 9.05
N TYR A 88 -21.52 17.67 8.39
CA TYR A 88 -21.62 19.04 7.87
C TYR A 88 -22.82 19.25 6.93
N ALA A 89 -23.22 18.22 6.19
CA ALA A 89 -24.37 18.27 5.29
C ALA A 89 -25.74 18.36 6.01
N ASP A 90 -25.78 18.13 7.32
CA ASP A 90 -27.00 18.22 8.15
C ASP A 90 -27.18 19.61 8.81
N ILE A 91 -26.30 20.57 8.49
CA ILE A 91 -26.38 21.99 8.89
C ILE A 91 -27.10 22.78 7.81
#